data_AF-C5L8F2-F1
#
_entry.id   AF-C5L8F2-F1
#
_cell.length_a   1.000
_cell.length_b   1.000
_cell.length_c   1.000
_cell.angle_alpha   90.00
_cell.angle_beta   90.00
_cell.angle_gamma   90.00
#
_symmetry.space_group_name_H-M   'P 1'
#
loop_
_entity.id
_entity.type
_entity.pdbx_description
1 polymer ?
#
loop_
_entity_poly.entity_id
_entity_poly.type
_entity_poly.pdbx_seq_one_letter_code
_entity_poly.pdbx_strand_id
1 'polypeptide(L)'
;MFGINDIVDFDVDQLHARKGNYVFGARASKSELAQLPLLIAVINLCPIVVLAMTTEWLSPAMWVFGFSLCNIVYNIPPVSLARKGPWEVPCVLLGVSCITMFSCEINNIPLPSIGGWLFHWLAMARGQLHGEMIDIDDDAKCGKNTTVVKLGLLKAQWLMWTLTVCAALVSYSLLGSVVLSIYYIIDLALSVYCHLRGAASSIEKHTMTIFKVQSVLGIIYLSYAWSSQVFG
;
A
#
# COMPACT_ATOMS: atom_id res chain seq x y z
N MET A 1 5.91 7.80 4.67
CA MET A 1 5.05 6.81 5.36
C MET A 1 5.83 5.93 6.33
N PHE A 2 6.99 5.37 5.95
CA PHE A 2 7.70 4.38 6.78
C PHE A 2 8.25 4.91 8.10
N GLY A 3 8.85 6.11 8.13
CA GLY A 3 9.55 6.55 9.34
C GLY A 3 8.70 6.76 10.60
N ILE A 4 7.42 7.13 10.49
CA ILE A 4 6.53 7.19 11.67
C ILE A 4 6.14 5.78 12.14
N ASN A 5 5.91 4.87 11.20
CA ASN A 5 5.63 3.46 11.50
C ASN A 5 6.84 2.84 12.22
N ASP A 6 8.06 2.99 11.69
CA ASP A 6 9.28 2.46 12.29
C ASP A 6 9.55 3.00 13.72
N ILE A 7 9.11 4.23 14.03
CA ILE A 7 9.17 4.80 15.38
C ILE A 7 8.14 4.15 16.31
N VAL A 8 6.88 4.03 15.86
CA VAL A 8 5.77 3.53 16.69
C VAL A 8 5.86 2.02 16.90
N ASP A 9 6.28 1.27 15.88
CA ASP A 9 6.38 -0.18 15.88
C ASP A 9 7.79 -0.66 16.27
N PHE A 10 8.66 0.18 16.86
CA PHE A 10 10.03 -0.18 17.23
C PHE A 10 10.12 -1.52 17.96
N ASP A 11 9.32 -1.73 19.01
CA ASP A 11 9.36 -2.95 19.80
C ASP A 11 8.86 -4.19 19.02
N VAL A 12 7.90 -3.99 18.11
CA VAL A 12 7.34 -5.02 17.23
C VAL A 12 8.36 -5.41 16.16
N ASP A 13 9.04 -4.43 15.58
CA ASP A 13 10.03 -4.63 14.53
C ASP A 13 11.28 -5.39 15.00
N GLN A 14 11.62 -5.31 16.29
CA GLN A 14 12.71 -6.12 16.86
C GLN A 14 12.37 -7.62 16.87
N LEU A 15 11.09 -7.97 16.93
CA LEU A 15 10.62 -9.36 17.03
C LEU A 15 10.38 -10.01 15.66
N HIS A 16 10.22 -9.22 14.60
CA HIS A 16 9.96 -9.74 13.25
C HIS A 16 11.20 -10.46 12.67
N ALA A 17 10.99 -11.71 12.23
CA ALA A 17 12.04 -12.55 11.67
C ALA A 17 12.59 -12.02 10.32
N ARG A 18 11.76 -11.31 9.56
CA ARG A 18 12.10 -10.80 8.21
C ARG A 18 12.81 -9.44 8.20
N LYS A 19 12.78 -8.67 9.30
CA LYS A 19 13.44 -7.35 9.42
C LYS A 19 14.95 -7.50 9.59
N GLY A 20 15.71 -6.48 9.19
CA GLY A 20 17.19 -6.46 9.23
C GLY A 20 17.86 -6.62 7.86
N ASN A 21 17.15 -6.34 6.77
CA ASN A 21 17.70 -6.35 5.42
C ASN A 21 17.11 -5.22 4.55
N TYR A 22 17.70 -4.99 3.38
CA TYR A 22 17.29 -3.91 2.47
C TYR A 22 15.88 -4.07 1.88
N VAL A 23 15.31 -5.28 1.89
CA VAL A 23 14.02 -5.59 1.25
C VAL A 23 12.85 -5.37 2.20
N PHE A 24 13.03 -5.71 3.48
CA PHE A 24 11.98 -5.71 4.51
C PHE A 24 12.19 -4.68 5.62
N GLY A 25 13.20 -3.82 5.48
CA GLY A 25 13.50 -2.73 6.41
C GLY A 25 14.62 -3.07 7.40
N ALA A 26 15.32 -2.02 7.86
CA ALA A 26 16.41 -2.14 8.82
C ALA A 26 15.89 -2.33 10.26
N ARG A 27 16.66 -3.03 11.10
CA ARG A 27 16.47 -2.99 12.57
C ARG A 27 17.19 -1.76 13.09
N ALA A 28 16.53 -0.61 13.02
CA ALA A 28 17.10 0.65 13.48
C ALA A 28 17.22 0.68 15.01
N SER A 29 18.24 1.37 15.51
CA SER A 29 18.41 1.70 16.93
C SER A 29 17.53 2.88 17.34
N LYS A 30 17.24 3.01 18.64
CA LYS A 30 16.47 4.16 19.17
C LYS A 30 17.12 5.51 18.82
N SER A 31 18.46 5.57 18.78
CA SER A 31 19.20 6.78 18.40
C SER A 31 19.05 7.16 16.93
N GLU A 32 18.93 6.17 16.04
CA GLU A 32 18.67 6.41 14.62
C GLU A 32 17.21 6.86 14.40
N LEU A 33 16.27 6.21 15.08
CA LEU A 33 14.85 6.56 15.00
C LEU A 33 14.54 7.95 15.59
N ALA A 34 15.29 8.41 16.59
CA ALA A 34 15.10 9.74 17.19
C ALA A 34 15.35 10.89 16.22
N GLN A 35 16.13 10.67 15.16
CA GLN A 35 16.44 11.69 14.14
C GLN A 35 15.39 11.74 13.02
N LEU A 36 14.62 10.66 12.85
CA LEU A 36 13.65 10.53 11.77
C LEU A 36 12.56 11.63 11.76
N PRO A 37 11.96 12.05 12.88
CA PRO A 37 10.93 13.09 12.83
C PRO A 37 11.43 14.39 12.21
N LEU A 38 12.65 14.82 12.55
CA LEU A 38 13.26 16.01 11.97
C LEU A 38 13.56 15.80 10.49
N LEU A 39 14.13 14.66 10.11
CA LEU A 39 14.45 14.36 8.72
C LEU A 39 13.18 14.30 7.85
N ILE A 40 12.12 13.65 8.34
CA ILE A 40 10.80 13.60 7.70
C ILE A 40 10.25 15.02 7.57
N ALA A 41 10.31 15.82 8.64
CA ALA A 41 9.85 17.19 8.61
C ALA A 41 10.61 18.00 7.56
N VAL A 42 11.94 17.97 7.53
CA VAL A 42 12.74 18.71 6.55
C VAL A 42 12.46 18.26 5.12
N ILE A 43 12.47 16.95 4.86
CA ILE A 43 12.27 16.40 3.51
C ILE A 43 10.86 16.71 2.99
N ASN A 44 9.83 16.69 3.85
CA ASN A 44 8.45 16.95 3.41
C ASN A 44 8.12 18.45 3.43
N LEU A 45 8.60 19.23 4.41
CA LEU A 45 8.31 20.67 4.52
C LEU A 45 9.04 21.50 3.47
N CYS A 46 10.27 21.15 3.08
CA CYS A 46 11.00 21.93 2.06
C CYS A 46 10.23 22.01 0.74
N PRO A 47 9.74 20.91 0.14
CA PRO A 47 8.89 20.96 -1.05
C PRO A 47 7.60 21.75 -0.83
N ILE A 48 6.95 21.62 0.33
CA ILE A 48 5.72 22.36 0.65
C ILE A 48 5.99 23.88 0.67
N VAL A 49 7.09 24.32 1.29
CA VAL A 49 7.47 25.74 1.33
C VAL A 49 7.78 26.26 -0.07
N VAL A 50 8.51 25.49 -0.89
CA VAL A 50 8.80 25.86 -2.29
C VAL A 50 7.51 25.97 -3.11
N LEU A 51 6.58 25.03 -2.95
CA LEU A 51 5.27 25.09 -3.60
C LEU A 51 4.48 26.31 -3.10
N ALA A 52 4.52 26.59 -1.80
CA ALA A 52 3.84 27.73 -1.22
C ALA A 52 4.30 29.09 -1.77
N MET A 53 5.56 29.16 -2.23
CA MET A 53 6.14 30.35 -2.84
C MET A 53 5.88 30.45 -4.36
N THR A 54 5.51 29.35 -5.02
CA THR A 54 5.48 29.27 -6.50
C THR A 54 4.09 28.99 -7.08
N THR A 55 3.12 28.57 -6.27
CA THR A 55 1.76 28.20 -6.74
C THR A 55 0.65 28.80 -5.86
N GLU A 56 -0.61 28.67 -6.31
CA GLU A 56 -1.78 28.82 -5.45
C GLU A 56 -1.75 27.73 -4.37
N TRP A 57 -1.14 28.06 -3.24
CA TRP A 57 -0.65 27.08 -2.27
C TRP A 57 -1.72 26.39 -1.44
N LEU A 58 -2.91 26.98 -1.34
CA LEU A 58 -3.92 26.54 -0.39
C LEU A 58 -4.42 25.13 -0.72
N SER A 59 -4.77 24.87 -1.98
CA SER A 59 -5.31 23.56 -2.38
C SER A 59 -4.26 22.43 -2.31
N PRO A 60 -3.03 22.59 -2.81
CA PRO A 60 -1.97 21.59 -2.62
C PRO A 60 -1.63 21.37 -1.14
N ALA A 61 -1.63 22.43 -0.32
CA ALA A 61 -1.44 22.32 1.13
C ALA A 61 -2.56 21.51 1.80
N MET A 62 -3.82 21.65 1.37
CA MET A 62 -4.93 20.85 1.89
C MET A 62 -4.77 19.35 1.58
N TRP A 63 -4.26 18.99 0.40
CA TRP A 63 -3.99 17.60 0.07
C TRP A 63 -2.85 17.01 0.88
N VAL A 64 -1.76 17.76 1.03
CA VAL A 64 -0.65 17.36 1.89
C VAL A 64 -1.12 17.19 3.34
N PHE A 65 -1.91 18.15 3.84
CA PHE A 65 -2.51 18.05 5.16
C PHE A 65 -3.39 16.80 5.30
N GLY A 66 -4.27 16.53 4.34
CA GLY A 66 -5.13 15.34 4.33
C GLY A 66 -4.32 14.04 4.35
N PHE A 67 -3.26 13.96 3.55
CA PHE A 67 -2.32 12.84 3.56
C PHE A 67 -1.61 12.68 4.91
N SER A 68 -1.07 13.77 5.47
CA SER A 68 -0.39 13.77 6.76
C SER A 68 -1.34 13.37 7.89
N LEU A 69 -2.59 13.85 7.87
CA LEU A 69 -3.62 13.48 8.82
C LEU A 69 -3.93 11.98 8.74
N CYS A 70 -4.08 11.43 7.52
CA CYS A 70 -4.24 9.99 7.35
C CYS A 70 -3.05 9.23 7.95
N ASN A 71 -1.81 9.67 7.71
CA ASN A 71 -0.63 8.99 8.26
C ASN A 71 -0.56 9.03 9.80
N ILE A 72 -0.92 10.18 10.40
CA ILE A 72 -0.99 10.35 11.85
C ILE A 72 -2.07 9.44 12.43
N VAL A 73 -3.29 9.49 11.89
CA VAL A 73 -4.44 8.68 12.33
C VAL A 73 -4.15 7.18 12.16
N TYR A 74 -3.43 6.81 11.10
CA TYR A 74 -3.04 5.44 10.82
C TYR A 74 -2.06 4.89 11.85
N ASN A 75 -1.00 5.62 12.21
CA ASN A 75 0.08 5.10 13.05
C ASN A 75 -0.07 5.47 14.54
N ILE A 76 -0.40 6.71 14.85
CA ILE A 76 -0.17 7.30 16.18
C ILE A 76 -1.31 6.95 17.18
N PRO A 77 -1.00 6.50 18.42
CA PRO A 77 -1.99 6.32 19.48
C PRO A 77 -2.69 7.64 19.87
N PRO A 78 -3.95 7.61 20.36
CA PRO A 78 -4.76 6.41 20.66
C PRO A 78 -5.52 5.85 19.45
N VAL A 79 -5.47 6.53 18.29
CA VAL A 79 -6.27 6.13 17.13
C VAL A 79 -5.67 4.93 16.43
N SER A 80 -4.40 5.00 15.97
CA SER A 80 -3.60 3.90 15.41
C SER A 80 -4.43 2.91 14.57
N LEU A 81 -5.05 3.41 13.48
CA LEU A 81 -5.91 2.59 12.63
C LEU A 81 -5.19 1.39 12.02
N ALA A 82 -3.86 1.46 11.84
CA ALA A 82 -3.01 0.34 11.41
C ALA A 82 -3.21 -0.94 12.23
N ARG A 83 -3.70 -0.82 13.47
CA ARG A 83 -3.95 -1.95 14.38
C ARG A 83 -5.43 -2.34 14.47
N LYS A 84 -6.32 -1.69 13.72
CA LYS A 84 -7.78 -1.73 13.91
C LYS A 84 -8.55 -2.03 12.62
N GLY A 85 -8.61 -3.31 12.29
CA GLY A 85 -9.50 -3.91 11.28
C GLY A 85 -10.95 -3.43 11.40
N PRO A 86 -11.64 -3.01 10.32
CA PRO A 86 -11.17 -2.90 8.94
C PRO A 86 -10.69 -1.50 8.53
N TRP A 87 -10.43 -0.61 9.50
CA TRP A 87 -10.27 0.82 9.25
C TRP A 87 -8.91 1.20 8.65
N GLU A 88 -7.91 0.33 8.74
CA GLU A 88 -6.62 0.49 8.08
C GLU A 88 -6.77 0.58 6.55
N VAL A 89 -7.64 -0.24 5.95
CA VAL A 89 -7.81 -0.26 4.48
C VAL A 89 -8.38 1.08 3.98
N PRO A 90 -9.54 1.58 4.42
CA PRO A 90 -10.06 2.88 4.00
C PRO A 90 -9.09 4.03 4.28
N CYS A 91 -8.36 4.00 5.40
CA CYS A 91 -7.40 5.05 5.73
C CYS A 91 -6.24 5.13 4.71
N VAL A 92 -5.72 3.98 4.29
CA VAL A 92 -4.72 3.90 3.22
C VAL A 92 -5.30 4.42 1.90
N LEU A 93 -6.53 4.02 1.54
CA LEU A 93 -7.18 4.50 0.31
C LEU A 93 -7.35 6.02 0.30
N LEU A 94 -7.79 6.61 1.42
CA LEU A 94 -7.93 8.06 1.55
C LEU A 94 -6.58 8.77 1.45
N GLY A 95 -5.56 8.29 2.16
CA GLY A 95 -4.22 8.89 2.12
C GLY A 95 -3.63 8.87 0.71
N VAL A 96 -3.75 7.75 0.02
CA VAL A 96 -3.30 7.64 -1.37
C VAL A 96 -4.12 8.53 -2.31
N SER A 97 -5.43 8.67 -2.08
CA SER A 97 -6.26 9.59 -2.86
C SER A 97 -5.81 11.03 -2.71
N CYS A 98 -5.43 11.47 -1.51
CA CYS A 98 -4.84 12.80 -1.29
C CYS A 98 -3.55 13.00 -2.11
N ILE A 99 -2.67 12.00 -2.18
CA ILE A 99 -1.45 12.08 -3.00
C ILE A 99 -1.80 12.20 -4.49
N THR A 100 -2.75 11.41 -4.97
CA THR A 100 -3.17 11.46 -6.38
C THR A 100 -3.79 12.81 -6.74
N MET A 101 -4.67 13.35 -5.90
CA MET A 101 -5.25 14.68 -6.09
C MET A 101 -4.17 15.77 -6.11
N PHE A 102 -3.24 15.73 -5.15
CA PHE A 102 -2.09 16.62 -5.11
C PHE A 102 -1.25 16.53 -6.39
N SER A 103 -0.94 15.32 -6.84
CA SER A 103 -0.14 15.08 -8.04
C SER A 103 -0.84 15.62 -9.29
N CYS A 104 -2.14 15.40 -9.45
CA CYS A 104 -2.88 15.92 -10.59
C CYS A 104 -2.85 17.45 -10.62
N GLU A 105 -3.06 18.07 -9.46
CA GLU A 105 -3.10 19.51 -9.33
C GLU A 105 -1.76 20.18 -9.64
N ILE A 106 -0.66 19.75 -9.01
CA ILE A 106 0.66 20.37 -9.24
C ILE A 106 1.19 20.16 -10.68
N ASN A 107 0.71 19.12 -11.37
CA ASN A 107 1.08 18.84 -12.76
C ASN A 107 0.07 19.41 -13.76
N ASN A 108 -1.00 20.08 -13.30
CA ASN A 108 -2.07 20.60 -14.15
C ASN A 108 -2.66 19.54 -15.10
N ILE A 109 -2.83 18.31 -14.61
CA ILE A 109 -3.45 17.22 -15.37
C ILE A 109 -4.85 16.89 -14.83
N PRO A 110 -5.75 16.33 -15.65
CA PRO A 110 -7.06 15.91 -15.18
C PRO A 110 -6.99 14.91 -14.03
N LEU A 111 -8.02 14.92 -13.18
CA LEU A 111 -8.21 13.85 -12.20
C LEU A 111 -8.43 12.51 -12.91
N PRO A 112 -8.06 11.38 -12.28
CA PRO A 112 -8.34 10.06 -12.84
C PRO A 112 -9.83 9.89 -13.14
N SER A 113 -10.13 9.17 -14.22
CA SER A 113 -11.50 8.72 -14.50
C SER A 113 -12.05 7.86 -13.36
N ILE A 114 -13.37 7.63 -13.34
CA ILE A 114 -13.97 6.72 -12.35
C ILE A 114 -13.35 5.31 -12.40
N GLY A 115 -13.00 4.83 -13.61
CA GLY A 115 -12.26 3.59 -13.79
C GLY A 115 -10.88 3.64 -13.17
N GLY A 116 -10.17 4.76 -13.33
CA GLY A 116 -8.85 5.00 -12.74
C GLY A 116 -8.89 4.96 -11.21
N TRP A 117 -9.85 5.65 -10.59
CA TRP A 117 -10.05 5.64 -9.14
C TRP A 117 -10.38 4.25 -8.60
N LEU A 118 -11.35 3.57 -9.21
CA LEU A 118 -11.74 2.22 -8.78
C LEU A 118 -10.58 1.24 -8.92
N PHE A 119 -9.85 1.29 -10.04
CA PHE A 119 -8.68 0.47 -10.26
C PHE A 119 -7.62 0.71 -9.17
N HIS A 120 -7.32 1.97 -8.89
CA HIS A 120 -6.32 2.37 -7.92
C HIS A 120 -6.69 1.92 -6.51
N TRP A 121 -7.94 2.11 -6.10
CA TRP A 121 -8.43 1.66 -4.79
C TRP A 121 -8.40 0.15 -4.64
N LEU A 122 -8.81 -0.61 -5.66
CA LEU A 122 -8.74 -2.06 -5.64
C LEU A 122 -7.29 -2.56 -5.54
N ALA A 123 -6.38 -1.95 -6.30
CA ALA A 123 -4.96 -2.28 -6.26
C ALA A 123 -4.33 -2.00 -4.88
N MET A 124 -4.63 -0.85 -4.27
CA MET A 124 -4.14 -0.46 -2.95
C MET A 124 -4.74 -1.33 -1.83
N ALA A 125 -6.05 -1.57 -1.84
CA ALA A 125 -6.70 -2.45 -0.87
C ALA A 125 -6.14 -3.88 -0.93
N ARG A 126 -5.92 -4.40 -2.13
CA ARG A 126 -5.28 -5.71 -2.32
C ARG A 126 -3.86 -5.73 -1.79
N GLY A 127 -3.06 -4.69 -2.09
CA GLY A 127 -1.69 -4.58 -1.60
C GLY A 127 -1.61 -4.55 -0.07
N GLN A 128 -2.49 -3.77 0.57
CA GLN A 128 -2.61 -3.70 2.03
C GLN A 128 -2.94 -5.08 2.64
N LEU A 129 -3.99 -5.74 2.14
CA LEU A 129 -4.38 -7.07 2.63
C LEU A 129 -3.30 -8.11 2.39
N HIS A 130 -2.61 -8.07 1.25
CA HIS A 130 -1.51 -9.00 0.97
C HIS A 130 -0.36 -8.83 1.97
N GLY A 131 0.00 -7.58 2.32
CA GLY A 131 0.96 -7.29 3.39
C GLY A 131 0.54 -7.90 4.73
N GLU A 132 -0.69 -7.62 5.16
CA GLU A 132 -1.24 -8.17 6.40
C GLU A 132 -1.32 -9.71 6.41
N MET A 133 -1.53 -10.36 5.26
CA MET A 133 -1.52 -11.83 5.16
C MET A 133 -0.13 -12.42 5.35
N ILE A 134 0.92 -11.73 4.91
CA ILE A 134 2.30 -12.14 5.16
C ILE A 134 2.61 -12.03 6.66
N ASP A 135 2.03 -11.03 7.34
CA ASP A 135 2.32 -10.68 8.73
C ASP A 135 1.33 -11.24 9.75
N ILE A 136 0.34 -12.03 9.33
CA ILE A 136 -0.80 -12.43 10.17
C ILE A 136 -0.38 -13.00 11.53
N ASP A 137 0.65 -13.84 11.58
CA ASP A 137 1.11 -14.49 12.81
C ASP A 137 1.81 -13.50 13.75
N ASP A 138 2.64 -12.60 13.20
CA ASP A 138 3.39 -11.62 13.97
C ASP A 138 2.50 -10.47 14.43
N ASP A 139 1.57 -10.03 13.58
CA ASP A 139 0.52 -9.06 13.92
C ASP A 139 -0.36 -9.58 15.06
N ALA A 140 -0.78 -10.85 15.01
CA ALA A 140 -1.57 -11.48 16.06
C ALA A 140 -0.80 -11.56 17.39
N LYS A 141 0.48 -11.97 17.36
CA LYS A 141 1.34 -12.01 18.56
C LYS A 141 1.52 -10.64 19.21
N CYS A 142 1.57 -9.57 18.41
CA CYS A 142 1.71 -8.20 18.88
C CYS A 142 0.37 -7.53 19.26
N GLY A 143 -0.72 -8.32 19.31
CA GLY A 143 -2.06 -7.85 19.66
C GLY A 143 -2.66 -6.87 18.65
N LYS A 144 -2.16 -6.84 17.40
CA LYS A 144 -2.79 -6.09 16.32
C LYS A 144 -4.06 -6.83 15.87
N ASN A 145 -5.13 -6.08 15.63
CA ASN A 145 -6.42 -6.64 15.22
C ASN A 145 -6.75 -6.16 13.80
N THR A 146 -5.84 -6.37 12.84
CA THR A 146 -6.00 -5.99 11.41
C THR A 146 -7.17 -6.73 10.75
N THR A 147 -7.59 -6.31 9.55
CA THR A 147 -8.64 -6.99 8.77
C THR A 147 -8.30 -8.46 8.62
N VAL A 148 -7.07 -8.77 8.23
CA VAL A 148 -6.65 -10.16 8.01
C VAL A 148 -6.63 -10.97 9.30
N VAL A 149 -6.13 -10.41 10.41
CA VAL A 149 -6.17 -11.10 11.72
C VAL A 149 -7.61 -11.41 12.14
N LYS A 150 -8.54 -10.46 11.94
CA LYS A 150 -9.96 -10.65 12.29
C LYS A 150 -10.68 -11.66 11.38
N LEU A 151 -10.37 -11.66 10.09
CA LEU A 151 -10.99 -12.57 9.12
C LEU A 151 -10.39 -13.98 9.17
N GLY A 152 -9.12 -14.08 9.53
CA GLY A 152 -8.30 -15.27 9.34
C GLY A 152 -7.84 -15.44 7.89
N LEU A 153 -6.77 -16.22 7.70
CA LEU A 153 -6.06 -16.34 6.43
C LEU A 153 -6.95 -16.78 5.25
N LEU A 154 -7.83 -17.77 5.46
CA LEU A 154 -8.67 -18.31 4.38
C LEU A 154 -9.68 -17.27 3.85
N LYS A 155 -10.37 -16.56 4.75
CA LYS A 155 -11.35 -15.54 4.35
C LYS A 155 -10.66 -14.32 3.75
N ALA A 156 -9.50 -13.92 4.29
CA ALA A 156 -8.67 -12.87 3.72
C ALA A 156 -8.18 -13.22 2.29
N GLN A 157 -7.80 -14.48 2.04
CA GLN A 157 -7.40 -14.95 0.72
C GLN A 157 -8.55 -14.84 -0.29
N TRP A 158 -9.76 -15.26 0.09
CA TRP A 158 -10.95 -15.11 -0.77
C TRP A 158 -11.25 -13.64 -1.06
N LEU A 159 -11.19 -12.77 -0.04
CA LEU A 159 -11.36 -11.33 -0.23
C LEU A 159 -10.33 -10.77 -1.21
N MET A 160 -9.06 -11.14 -1.07
CA MET A 160 -7.99 -10.72 -1.99
C MET A 160 -8.29 -11.16 -3.43
N TRP A 161 -8.69 -12.42 -3.65
CA TRP A 161 -9.07 -12.90 -4.99
C TRP A 161 -10.27 -12.16 -5.57
N THR A 162 -11.28 -11.86 -4.74
CA THR A 162 -12.42 -11.05 -5.17
C THR A 162 -11.97 -9.66 -5.62
N LEU A 163 -11.10 -8.99 -4.87
CA LEU A 163 -10.54 -7.69 -5.25
C LEU A 163 -9.73 -7.78 -6.56
N THR A 164 -8.95 -8.85 -6.75
CA THR A 164 -8.19 -9.11 -7.99
C THR A 164 -9.13 -9.29 -9.19
N VAL A 165 -10.22 -10.04 -9.05
CA VAL A 165 -11.25 -10.18 -10.10
C VAL A 165 -11.90 -8.85 -10.41
N CYS A 166 -12.28 -8.08 -9.39
CA CYS A 166 -12.83 -6.73 -9.58
C CYS A 166 -11.85 -5.81 -10.32
N ALA A 167 -10.55 -5.86 -9.98
CA ALA A 167 -9.53 -5.06 -10.66
C ALA A 167 -9.37 -5.46 -12.13
N ALA A 168 -9.41 -6.76 -12.44
CA ALA A 168 -9.41 -7.26 -13.82
C ALA A 168 -10.63 -6.79 -14.62
N LEU A 169 -11.81 -6.80 -13.99
CA LEU A 169 -13.05 -6.34 -14.61
C LEU A 169 -13.03 -4.83 -14.86
N VAL A 170 -12.69 -4.02 -13.86
CA VAL A 170 -12.56 -2.55 -14.00
C VAL A 170 -11.54 -2.19 -15.08
N SER A 171 -10.42 -2.91 -15.13
CA SER A 171 -9.39 -2.72 -16.16
C SER A 171 -9.93 -2.92 -17.57
N TYR A 172 -10.76 -3.95 -17.77
CA TYR A 172 -11.33 -4.25 -19.07
C TYR A 172 -12.49 -3.30 -19.41
N SER A 173 -13.45 -3.15 -18.51
CA SER A 173 -14.72 -2.48 -18.80
C SER A 173 -14.67 -0.96 -18.68
N LEU A 174 -13.90 -0.41 -17.73
CA LEU A 174 -13.85 1.02 -17.46
C LEU A 174 -12.59 1.68 -17.99
N LEU A 175 -11.48 0.94 -18.08
CA LEU A 175 -10.21 1.45 -18.63
C LEU A 175 -9.93 0.97 -20.07
N GLY A 176 -10.72 0.05 -20.61
CA GLY A 176 -10.50 -0.50 -21.96
C GLY A 176 -9.17 -1.26 -22.13
N SER A 177 -8.48 -1.58 -21.04
CA SER A 177 -7.11 -2.10 -21.07
C SER A 177 -7.10 -3.62 -20.92
N VAL A 178 -7.05 -4.30 -22.06
CA VAL A 178 -6.93 -5.77 -22.13
C VAL A 178 -5.64 -6.25 -21.46
N VAL A 179 -4.53 -5.53 -21.65
CA VAL A 179 -3.23 -5.87 -21.05
C VAL A 179 -3.32 -5.88 -19.53
N LEU A 180 -3.95 -4.86 -18.94
CA LEU A 180 -4.19 -4.79 -17.50
C LEU A 180 -5.06 -5.95 -17.00
N SER A 181 -6.15 -6.24 -17.71
CA SER A 181 -7.04 -7.32 -17.34
C SER A 181 -6.32 -8.68 -17.35
N ILE A 182 -5.52 -8.95 -18.39
CA ILE A 182 -4.70 -10.16 -18.50
C ILE A 182 -3.69 -10.25 -17.35
N TYR A 183 -3.03 -9.14 -16.99
CA TYR A 183 -2.09 -9.12 -15.85
C TYR A 183 -2.78 -9.59 -14.55
N TYR A 184 -3.97 -9.07 -14.23
CA TYR A 184 -4.70 -9.49 -13.03
C TYR A 184 -5.25 -10.92 -13.12
N ILE A 185 -5.59 -11.41 -14.31
CA ILE A 185 -5.99 -12.81 -14.50
C ILE A 185 -4.80 -13.76 -14.27
N ILE A 186 -3.63 -13.43 -14.78
CA ILE A 186 -2.40 -14.20 -14.54
C ILE A 186 -2.04 -14.17 -13.06
N ASP A 187 -2.11 -13.00 -12.42
CA ASP A 187 -1.90 -12.83 -10.97
C ASP A 187 -2.83 -13.74 -10.14
N LEU A 188 -4.12 -13.73 -10.48
CA LEU A 188 -5.12 -14.60 -9.84
C LEU A 188 -4.79 -16.08 -10.05
N ALA A 189 -4.50 -16.49 -11.29
CA ALA A 189 -4.20 -17.87 -11.63
C ALA A 189 -2.97 -18.38 -10.88
N LEU A 190 -1.91 -17.57 -10.80
CA LEU A 190 -0.71 -17.88 -10.01
C LEU A 190 -1.04 -18.01 -8.52
N SER A 191 -1.81 -17.07 -7.97
CA SER A 191 -2.21 -17.10 -6.56
C SER A 191 -3.03 -18.35 -6.21
N VAL A 192 -4.01 -18.69 -7.04
CA VAL A 192 -4.83 -19.91 -6.89
C VAL A 192 -3.98 -21.17 -7.04
N TYR A 193 -3.13 -21.25 -8.07
CA TYR A 193 -2.23 -22.38 -8.28
C TYR A 193 -1.34 -22.63 -7.06
N CYS A 194 -0.76 -21.57 -6.49
CA CYS A 194 0.08 -21.68 -5.31
C CYS A 194 -0.71 -22.09 -4.07
N HIS A 195 -1.94 -21.59 -3.90
CA HIS A 195 -2.83 -22.02 -2.82
C HIS A 195 -3.16 -23.52 -2.93
N LEU A 196 -3.42 -24.02 -4.14
CA LEU A 196 -3.70 -25.44 -4.38
C LEU A 196 -2.47 -26.35 -4.22
N ARG A 197 -1.27 -25.84 -4.53
CA ARG A 197 0.00 -26.59 -4.47
C ARG A 197 0.62 -26.64 -3.08
N GLY A 198 0.37 -25.65 -2.23
CA GLY A 198 1.08 -25.45 -0.97
C GLY A 198 0.19 -25.57 0.26
N ALA A 199 0.24 -26.72 0.92
CA ALA A 199 -0.20 -26.93 2.29
C ALA A 199 0.37 -25.86 3.24
N ALA A 200 -0.38 -25.56 4.29
CA ALA A 200 -0.20 -24.49 5.28
C ALA A 200 1.19 -24.33 5.95
N SER A 201 2.21 -25.13 5.62
CA SER A 201 3.54 -25.14 6.24
C SER A 201 4.68 -24.54 5.40
N SER A 202 4.44 -24.15 4.14
CA SER A 202 5.48 -23.57 3.24
C SER A 202 5.10 -22.19 2.67
N ILE A 203 4.15 -21.50 3.29
CA ILE A 203 3.61 -20.22 2.81
C ILE A 203 4.75 -19.20 2.61
N GLU A 204 5.72 -19.12 3.51
CA GLU A 204 6.77 -18.09 3.46
C GLU A 204 7.65 -18.15 2.18
N LYS A 205 8.24 -19.32 1.85
CA LYS A 205 9.10 -19.45 0.65
C LYS A 205 8.32 -19.32 -0.67
N HIS A 206 7.09 -19.83 -0.71
CA HIS A 206 6.26 -19.76 -1.91
C HIS A 206 5.72 -18.35 -2.13
N THR A 207 5.22 -17.69 -1.08
CA THR A 207 4.78 -16.29 -1.13
C THR A 207 5.92 -15.37 -1.55
N MET A 208 7.15 -15.61 -1.06
CA MET A 208 8.33 -14.84 -1.48
C MET A 208 8.70 -14.99 -2.96
N THR A 209 8.50 -16.18 -3.53
CA THR A 209 8.77 -16.42 -4.96
C THR A 209 7.70 -15.74 -5.84
N ILE A 210 6.43 -15.88 -5.45
CA ILE A 210 5.30 -15.22 -6.10
C ILE A 210 5.48 -13.71 -6.04
N PHE A 211 5.82 -13.15 -4.88
CA PHE A 211 6.04 -11.73 -4.68
C PHE A 211 7.14 -11.19 -5.60
N LYS A 212 8.25 -11.92 -5.78
CA LYS A 212 9.31 -11.54 -6.73
C LYS A 212 8.81 -11.54 -8.17
N VAL A 213 8.09 -12.58 -8.58
CA VAL A 213 7.51 -12.66 -9.93
C VAL A 213 6.51 -11.53 -10.17
N GLN A 214 5.60 -11.31 -9.23
CA GLN A 214 4.62 -10.22 -9.27
C GLN A 214 5.29 -8.85 -9.27
N SER A 215 6.39 -8.67 -8.53
CA SER A 215 7.13 -7.39 -8.53
C SER A 215 7.76 -7.12 -9.89
N VAL A 216 8.38 -8.12 -10.52
CA VAL A 216 8.96 -7.98 -11.87
C VAL A 216 7.86 -7.71 -12.90
N LEU A 217 6.78 -8.49 -12.87
CA LEU A 217 5.64 -8.27 -13.76
C LEU A 217 5.00 -6.89 -13.52
N GLY A 218 4.93 -6.45 -12.27
CA GLY A 218 4.45 -5.14 -11.87
C GLY A 218 5.32 -3.99 -12.41
N ILE A 219 6.65 -4.13 -12.40
CA ILE A 219 7.57 -3.13 -12.97
C ILE A 219 7.41 -3.05 -14.49
N ILE A 220 7.38 -4.20 -15.17
CA ILE A 220 7.15 -4.27 -16.62
C ILE A 220 5.81 -3.62 -16.96
N TYR A 221 4.77 -3.93 -16.16
CA TYR A 221 3.45 -3.36 -16.30
C TYR A 221 3.42 -1.85 -16.07
N LEU A 222 4.03 -1.32 -15.01
CA LEU A 222 4.08 0.13 -14.74
C LEU A 222 4.75 0.87 -15.89
N SER A 223 5.80 0.29 -16.47
CA SER A 223 6.48 0.83 -17.65
C SER A 223 5.54 0.88 -18.87
N TYR A 224 4.75 -0.17 -19.09
CA TYR A 224 3.72 -0.19 -20.13
C TYR A 224 2.63 0.85 -19.87
N ALA A 225 2.04 0.89 -18.68
CA ALA A 225 0.95 1.80 -18.36
C ALA A 225 1.36 3.27 -18.49
N TRP A 226 2.59 3.61 -18.09
CA TRP A 226 3.16 4.94 -18.25
C TRP A 226 3.32 5.33 -19.73
N SER A 227 3.85 4.42 -20.56
CA SER A 227 4.07 4.67 -21.99
C SER A 227 2.80 4.71 -22.82
N SER A 228 1.73 4.03 -22.37
CA SER A 228 0.46 3.89 -23.11
C SER A 228 -0.66 4.82 -22.61
N GLN A 229 -0.39 5.69 -21.62
CA GLN A 229 -1.35 6.65 -21.06
C GLN A 229 -2.69 6.02 -20.64
N VAL A 230 -2.67 4.79 -20.11
CA VAL A 230 -3.88 4.01 -19.76
C VAL A 230 -4.80 4.70 -18.75
N PHE A 231 -4.26 5.65 -17.98
CA PHE A 231 -4.98 6.38 -16.94
C PHE A 231 -5.26 7.85 -17.29
N GLY A 232 -4.84 8.29 -18.49
CA GLY A 232 -5.04 9.65 -18.99
C GLY A 232 -6.39 9.87 -19.64
#